data_AF-A0A957W4H6-F1
#
_entry.id   AF-A0A957W4H6-F1
#
_cell.length_a   1.000
_cell.length_b   1.000
_cell.length_c   1.000
_cell.angle_alpha   90.00
_cell.angle_beta   90.00
_cell.angle_gamma   90.00
#
_symmetry.space_group_name_H-M   'P 1'
#
loop_
_entity.id
_entity.type
_entity.pdbx_description
1 polymer ?
#
loop_
_entity_poly.entity_id
_entity_poly.type
_entity_poly.pdbx_seq_one_letter_code
_entity_poly.pdbx_strand_id
1 'polypeptide(L)'
;SLQNVAAGIRLAIDQPFREDDRIEVGQIIGYVEEIRLLSTVIRTRDNVEVMLPNTLILQGPIFNFTIREKRRVDLIIRLSYDNDIRQARAVLMAAMHDDPRVLADPPPTVTVADLAPEAIHLNVRPWVKSDAYWAARWDLQEKIKMAFDEHGLTLPLPQLEVRSSRA
;
A
#
# COMPACT_ATOMS: atom_id res chain seq x y z
N SER A 1 -19.44 -24.11 -19.59
CA SER A 1 -18.96 -24.94 -18.45
C SER A 1 -17.58 -25.52 -18.71
N LEU A 2 -17.31 -26.18 -19.84
CA LEU A 2 -16.00 -26.79 -20.15
C LEU A 2 -14.81 -25.80 -20.06
N GLN A 3 -15.00 -24.56 -20.53
CA GLN A 3 -13.97 -23.51 -20.42
C GLN A 3 -13.64 -23.17 -18.96
N ASN A 4 -14.62 -23.18 -18.05
CA ASN A 4 -14.39 -22.97 -16.61
C ASN A 4 -13.65 -24.15 -15.97
N VAL A 5 -13.92 -25.38 -16.40
CA VAL A 5 -13.16 -26.57 -15.96
C VAL A 5 -11.70 -26.45 -16.38
N ALA A 6 -11.46 -26.14 -17.66
CA ALA A 6 -10.10 -25.95 -18.18
C ALA A 6 -9.37 -24.81 -17.45
N ALA A 7 -10.07 -23.70 -17.18
CA ALA A 7 -9.56 -22.59 -16.39
C ALA A 7 -9.24 -23.01 -14.94
N GLY A 8 -10.11 -23.79 -14.29
CA GLY A 8 -9.86 -24.33 -12.95
C GLY A 8 -8.63 -25.24 -12.89
N ILE A 9 -8.47 -26.13 -13.87
CA ILE A 9 -7.27 -26.98 -14.00
C ILE A 9 -6.02 -26.11 -14.20
N ARG A 10 -6.12 -25.07 -15.04
CA ARG A 10 -5.00 -24.14 -15.27
C ARG A 10 -4.61 -23.40 -13.99
N LEU A 11 -5.58 -22.91 -13.22
CA LEU A 11 -5.33 -22.27 -11.92
C LEU A 11 -4.65 -23.23 -10.93
N ALA A 12 -5.04 -24.52 -10.93
CA ALA A 12 -4.43 -25.53 -10.07
C ALA A 12 -2.98 -25.87 -10.48
N ILE A 13 -2.66 -25.82 -11.78
CA ILE A 13 -1.29 -26.06 -12.28
C ILE A 13 -0.38 -24.85 -12.04
N ASP A 14 -0.83 -23.66 -12.42
CA ASP A 14 -0.01 -22.45 -12.36
C ASP A 14 0.09 -21.88 -10.94
N GLN A 15 -0.93 -22.13 -10.11
CA GLN A 15 -1.09 -21.61 -8.75
C GLN A 15 -0.69 -20.13 -8.62
N PRO A 16 -1.30 -19.21 -9.38
CA PRO A 16 -1.02 -17.77 -9.26
C PRO A 16 -1.45 -17.20 -7.90
N PHE A 17 -2.29 -17.93 -7.17
CA PHE A 17 -2.73 -17.66 -5.81
C PHE A 17 -3.17 -18.96 -5.12
N ARG A 18 -3.29 -18.91 -3.80
CA ARG A 18 -3.80 -20.00 -2.95
C ARG A 18 -4.96 -19.50 -2.09
N GLU A 19 -5.60 -20.40 -1.35
CA GLU A 19 -6.47 -20.00 -0.25
C GLU A 19 -5.70 -19.09 0.74
N ASP A 20 -6.43 -18.16 1.36
CA ASP A 20 -5.93 -17.06 2.18
C ASP A 20 -5.09 -15.99 1.48
N ASP A 21 -4.73 -16.17 0.19
CA ASP A 21 -4.06 -15.10 -0.54
C ASP A 21 -5.00 -13.92 -0.76
N ARG A 22 -4.45 -12.72 -0.61
CA ARG A 22 -5.15 -11.49 -0.98
C ARG A 22 -4.83 -11.16 -2.43
N ILE A 23 -5.85 -11.12 -3.27
CA ILE A 23 -5.71 -10.84 -4.70
C ILE A 23 -6.57 -9.67 -5.15
N GLU A 24 -6.20 -9.10 -6.29
CA GLU A 24 -7.03 -8.21 -7.10
C GLU A 24 -7.18 -8.80 -8.50
N VAL A 25 -8.43 -8.96 -8.92
CA VAL A 25 -8.83 -9.47 -10.24
C VAL A 25 -9.94 -8.58 -10.79
N GLY A 26 -9.68 -7.91 -11.92
CA GLY A 26 -10.57 -6.87 -12.43
C GLY A 26 -10.74 -5.74 -11.40
N GLN A 27 -11.96 -5.53 -10.91
CA GLN A 27 -12.27 -4.53 -9.87
C GLN A 27 -12.48 -5.14 -8.48
N ILE A 28 -12.26 -6.45 -8.34
CA ILE A 28 -12.54 -7.19 -7.11
C ILE A 28 -11.24 -7.39 -6.35
N ILE A 29 -11.23 -6.93 -5.09
CA ILE A 29 -10.08 -7.07 -4.18
C ILE A 29 -10.56 -7.80 -2.92
N GLY A 30 -9.91 -8.90 -2.59
CA GLY A 30 -10.29 -9.69 -1.42
C GLY A 30 -9.33 -10.84 -1.13
N TYR A 31 -9.71 -11.65 -0.16
CA TYR A 31 -9.02 -12.88 0.22
C TYR A 31 -9.68 -14.07 -0.47
N VAL A 32 -8.89 -14.95 -1.06
CA VAL A 32 -9.37 -16.20 -1.65
C VAL A 32 -9.80 -17.12 -0.51
N GLU A 33 -11.07 -17.51 -0.48
CA GLU A 33 -11.57 -18.43 0.54
C GLU A 33 -11.64 -19.87 0.01
N GLU A 34 -12.01 -20.05 -1.25
CA GLU A 34 -12.18 -21.39 -1.82
C GLU A 34 -11.93 -21.37 -3.34
N ILE A 35 -11.17 -22.34 -3.83
CA ILE A 35 -10.94 -22.54 -5.27
C ILE A 35 -11.69 -23.79 -5.72
N ARG A 36 -12.81 -23.61 -6.42
CA ARG A 36 -13.65 -24.70 -6.95
C ARG A 36 -13.33 -24.99 -8.41
N LEU A 37 -13.82 -26.13 -8.91
CA LEU A 37 -13.61 -26.57 -10.28
C LEU A 37 -14.06 -25.54 -11.34
N LEU A 38 -15.15 -24.81 -11.08
CA LEU A 38 -15.74 -23.86 -12.03
C LEU A 38 -15.64 -22.39 -11.61
N SER A 39 -15.32 -22.13 -10.35
CA SER A 39 -15.37 -20.80 -9.76
C SER A 39 -14.42 -20.66 -8.57
N THR A 40 -14.03 -19.44 -8.24
CA THR A 40 -13.32 -19.10 -7.01
C THR A 40 -14.20 -18.20 -6.14
N VAL A 41 -14.21 -18.44 -4.84
CA VAL A 41 -14.88 -17.61 -3.84
C VAL A 41 -13.87 -16.66 -3.22
N ILE A 42 -14.19 -15.37 -3.22
CA ILE A 42 -13.37 -14.30 -2.68
C ILE A 42 -14.19 -13.55 -1.62
N ARG A 43 -13.61 -13.34 -0.44
CA ARG A 43 -14.18 -12.46 0.59
C ARG A 43 -13.51 -11.09 0.55
N THR A 44 -14.30 -10.05 0.37
CA THR A 44 -13.82 -8.66 0.42
C THR A 44 -13.44 -8.24 1.84
N ARG A 45 -12.77 -7.09 1.97
CA ARG A 45 -12.35 -6.57 3.29
C ARG A 45 -13.53 -6.23 4.21
N ASP A 46 -14.67 -5.85 3.65
CA ASP A 46 -15.93 -5.58 4.34
C ASP A 46 -16.82 -6.82 4.49
N ASN A 47 -16.24 -8.01 4.34
CA ASN A 47 -16.89 -9.31 4.59
C ASN A 47 -18.05 -9.63 3.63
N VAL A 48 -17.92 -9.23 2.36
CA VAL A 48 -18.85 -9.60 1.28
C VAL A 48 -18.26 -10.77 0.50
N GLU A 49 -19.07 -11.81 0.27
CA GLU A 49 -18.71 -12.94 -0.58
C GLU A 49 -18.90 -12.59 -2.06
N VAL A 50 -17.89 -12.87 -2.87
CA VAL A 50 -17.89 -12.69 -4.32
C VAL A 50 -17.49 -14.00 -4.97
N MET A 51 -18.39 -14.60 -5.74
CA MET A 51 -18.12 -15.80 -6.50
C MET A 51 -17.80 -15.47 -7.96
N LEU A 52 -16.61 -15.84 -8.42
CA LEU A 52 -16.17 -15.58 -9.79
C LEU A 52 -16.00 -16.86 -10.59
N PRO A 53 -16.53 -16.95 -11.82
CA PRO A 53 -16.16 -18.00 -12.76
C PRO A 53 -14.66 -17.99 -13.04
N ASN A 54 -14.02 -19.17 -13.09
CA ASN A 54 -12.56 -19.27 -13.30
C ASN A 54 -12.11 -18.64 -14.63
N THR A 55 -12.96 -18.65 -15.67
CA THR A 55 -12.64 -17.97 -16.93
C THR A 55 -12.50 -16.46 -16.77
N LEU A 56 -13.27 -15.83 -15.87
CA LEU A 56 -13.21 -14.38 -15.66
C LEU A 56 -11.91 -13.98 -14.94
N ILE A 57 -11.42 -14.83 -14.03
CA ILE A 57 -10.14 -14.62 -13.33
C ILE A 57 -8.98 -14.64 -14.33
N LEU A 58 -9.01 -15.53 -15.32
CA LEU A 58 -7.95 -15.69 -16.31
C LEU A 58 -8.03 -14.71 -17.50
N GLN A 59 -9.04 -13.83 -17.56
CA GLN A 59 -9.19 -12.85 -18.65
C GLN A 59 -8.24 -11.66 -18.52
N GLY A 60 -7.69 -11.40 -17.33
CA GLY A 60 -6.89 -10.23 -17.04
C GLY A 60 -5.73 -10.50 -16.09
N PRO A 61 -4.99 -9.46 -15.71
CA PRO A 61 -3.92 -9.58 -14.73
C PRO A 61 -4.50 -9.98 -13.36
N ILE A 62 -3.73 -10.82 -12.66
CA ILE A 62 -3.98 -11.21 -11.27
C ILE A 62 -2.90 -10.55 -10.43
N PHE A 63 -3.27 -9.58 -9.60
CA PHE A 63 -2.33 -8.99 -8.65
C PHE A 63 -2.44 -9.75 -7.34
N ASN A 64 -1.39 -10.45 -6.95
CA ASN A 64 -1.33 -11.16 -5.68
C ASN A 64 -0.48 -10.36 -4.69
N PHE A 65 -1.09 -9.97 -3.58
CA PHE A 65 -0.47 -9.11 -2.58
C PHE A 65 0.25 -9.87 -1.46
N THR A 66 0.10 -11.19 -1.39
CA THR A 66 0.56 -12.03 -0.26
C THR A 66 1.52 -13.14 -0.67
N ILE A 67 1.54 -13.56 -1.94
CA ILE A 67 2.45 -14.60 -2.44
C ILE A 67 3.93 -14.24 -2.33
N ARG A 68 4.26 -12.94 -2.29
CA ARG A 68 5.61 -12.46 -2.00
C ARG A 68 5.70 -12.18 -0.51
N GLU A 69 6.77 -12.64 0.12
CA GLU A 69 6.99 -12.47 1.57
C GLU A 69 7.11 -11.00 1.99
N LYS A 70 7.76 -10.18 1.14
CA LYS A 70 8.04 -8.77 1.42
C LYS A 70 7.21 -7.87 0.52
N ARG A 71 6.69 -6.78 1.08
CA ARG A 71 5.97 -5.73 0.37
C ARG A 71 6.46 -4.36 0.79
N ARG A 72 6.63 -3.46 -0.19
CA ARG A 72 7.01 -2.06 0.06
C ARG A 72 5.77 -1.24 0.39
N VAL A 73 5.81 -0.49 1.48
CA VAL A 73 4.82 0.54 1.79
C VAL A 73 5.23 1.82 1.06
N ASP A 74 4.33 2.40 0.28
CA ASP A 74 4.58 3.69 -0.38
C ASP A 74 3.77 4.79 0.35
N LEU A 75 4.48 5.67 1.06
CA LEU A 75 3.94 6.86 1.73
C LEU A 75 4.47 8.12 1.06
N ILE A 76 3.63 9.15 1.00
CA ILE A 76 4.01 10.50 0.57
C ILE A 76 3.78 11.44 1.75
N ILE A 77 4.86 12.03 2.24
CA ILE A 77 4.85 13.03 3.31
C ILE A 77 5.09 14.40 2.69
N ARG A 78 4.19 15.35 2.96
CA ARG A 78 4.31 16.74 2.49
C ARG A 78 5.06 17.54 3.55
N LEU A 79 6.21 18.11 3.19
CA LEU A 79 7.05 18.91 4.08
C LEU A 79 6.93 20.39 3.70
N SER A 80 6.79 21.28 4.70
CA SER A 80 6.87 22.73 4.44
C SER A 80 8.26 23.12 3.90
N TYR A 81 8.31 24.13 3.03
CA TYR A 81 9.59 24.67 2.52
C TYR A 81 10.45 25.30 3.62
N ASP A 82 9.85 25.69 4.74
CA ASP A 82 10.56 26.26 5.89
C ASP A 82 11.35 25.22 6.69
N ASN A 83 11.16 23.92 6.45
CA ASN A 83 11.84 22.86 7.18
C ASN A 83 13.15 22.44 6.52
N ASP A 84 14.18 22.09 7.32
CA ASP A 84 15.39 21.47 6.78
C ASP A 84 15.09 20.03 6.34
N ILE A 85 15.23 19.78 5.05
CA ILE A 85 15.00 18.47 4.43
C ILE A 85 15.92 17.37 4.98
N ARG A 86 17.13 17.72 5.46
CA ARG A 86 18.07 16.78 6.07
C ARG A 86 17.57 16.34 7.44
N GLN A 87 17.02 17.26 8.23
CA GLN A 87 16.39 16.94 9.51
C GLN A 87 15.15 16.07 9.30
N ALA A 88 14.26 16.46 8.38
CA ALA A 88 13.08 15.67 8.05
C ALA A 88 13.43 14.25 7.61
N ARG A 89 14.47 14.11 6.75
CA ARG A 89 14.97 12.79 6.35
C ARG A 89 15.47 11.97 7.54
N ALA A 90 16.25 12.56 8.43
CA ALA A 90 16.76 11.86 9.61
C ALA A 90 15.62 11.36 10.51
N VAL A 91 14.62 12.20 10.77
CA VAL A 91 13.43 11.85 11.58
C VAL A 91 12.62 10.73 10.93
N LEU A 92 12.37 10.81 9.62
CA LEU A 92 11.65 9.77 8.88
C LEU A 92 12.39 8.43 8.86
N MET A 93 13.72 8.48 8.66
CA MET A 93 14.54 7.26 8.73
C MET A 93 14.51 6.67 10.14
N ALA A 94 14.63 7.48 11.19
CA ALA A 94 14.56 7.02 12.57
C ALA A 94 13.21 6.35 12.89
N ALA A 95 12.10 6.99 12.51
CA ALA A 95 10.75 6.43 12.70
C ALA A 95 10.56 5.08 11.99
N MET A 96 11.15 4.88 10.82
CA MET A 96 11.13 3.59 10.14
C MET A 96 12.02 2.54 10.81
N HIS A 97 13.22 2.91 11.29
CA HIS A 97 14.12 1.97 11.96
C HIS A 97 13.63 1.54 13.35
N ASP A 98 12.87 2.40 14.02
CA ASP A 98 12.26 2.10 15.33
C ASP A 98 11.06 1.13 15.21
N ASP A 99 10.47 0.98 14.01
CA ASP A 99 9.38 0.03 13.81
C ASP A 99 9.91 -1.39 13.54
N PRO A 100 9.67 -2.37 14.42
CA PRO A 100 10.24 -3.72 14.30
C PRO A 100 9.72 -4.50 13.09
N ARG A 101 8.66 -4.03 12.42
CA ARG A 101 8.13 -4.66 11.21
C ARG A 101 8.87 -4.22 9.95
N VAL A 102 9.60 -3.09 10.01
CA VAL A 102 10.40 -2.59 8.90
C VAL A 102 11.65 -3.43 8.75
N LEU A 103 11.84 -3.96 7.54
CA LEU A 103 12.96 -4.80 7.19
C LEU A 103 14.19 -3.95 6.92
N ALA A 104 15.35 -4.43 7.38
CA ALA A 104 16.64 -3.82 7.06
C ALA A 104 17.11 -4.13 5.62
N ASP A 105 16.61 -5.24 5.04
CA ASP A 105 16.89 -5.63 3.65
C ASP A 105 15.58 -6.03 2.92
N PRO A 106 15.18 -5.30 1.86
CA PRO A 106 15.83 -4.09 1.35
C PRO A 106 15.72 -2.91 2.32
N PRO A 107 16.71 -2.00 2.34
CA PRO A 107 16.69 -0.88 3.27
C PRO A 107 15.53 0.08 2.96
N PRO A 108 14.92 0.68 4.00
CA PRO A 108 13.93 1.73 3.80
C PRO A 108 14.56 2.95 3.14
N THR A 109 13.78 3.68 2.35
CA THR A 109 14.29 4.88 1.64
C THR A 109 13.42 6.10 1.89
N VAL A 110 14.07 7.26 1.96
CA VAL A 110 13.44 8.58 1.95
C VAL A 110 14.02 9.40 0.81
N THR A 111 13.20 9.75 -0.17
CA THR A 111 13.63 10.54 -1.34
C THR A 111 12.69 11.70 -1.61
N VAL A 112 13.21 12.76 -2.22
CA VAL A 112 12.36 13.82 -2.76
C VAL A 112 11.63 13.26 -3.98
N ALA A 113 10.31 13.30 -3.96
CA ALA A 113 9.45 12.92 -5.07
C ALA A 113 9.36 14.06 -6.08
N ASP A 114 9.00 15.24 -5.59
CA ASP A 114 8.83 16.47 -6.36
C ASP A 114 8.83 17.70 -5.45
N LEU A 115 9.02 18.87 -6.07
CA LEU A 115 8.94 20.19 -5.45
C LEU A 115 7.65 20.86 -5.91
N ALA A 116 6.54 20.63 -5.19
CA ALA A 116 5.25 21.21 -5.51
C ALA A 116 5.16 22.67 -4.98
N PRO A 117 4.25 23.53 -5.48
CA PRO A 117 4.16 24.93 -5.05
C PRO A 117 3.99 25.11 -3.54
N GLU A 118 3.23 24.21 -2.90
CA GLU A 118 2.82 24.32 -1.50
C GLU A 118 3.60 23.40 -0.55
N ALA A 119 4.46 22.53 -1.09
CA ALA A 119 5.15 21.51 -0.30
C ALA A 119 6.29 20.85 -1.06
N ILE A 120 7.30 20.38 -0.31
CA ILE A 120 8.22 19.35 -0.78
C ILE A 120 7.57 18.00 -0.52
N HIS A 121 7.45 17.15 -1.54
CA HIS A 121 6.93 15.80 -1.36
C HIS A 121 8.07 14.82 -1.13
N LEU A 122 8.01 14.08 -0.01
CA LEU A 122 8.96 13.04 0.34
C LEU A 122 8.30 11.68 0.16
N ASN A 123 8.89 10.84 -0.70
CA ASN A 123 8.61 9.41 -0.72
C ASN A 123 9.24 8.75 0.50
N VAL A 124 8.43 8.05 1.29
CA VAL A 124 8.88 7.26 2.45
C VAL A 124 8.51 5.81 2.18
N ARG A 125 9.53 4.97 1.99
CA ARG A 125 9.37 3.64 1.39
C ARG A 125 10.06 2.55 2.20
N PRO A 126 9.46 2.12 3.32
CA PRO A 126 9.91 0.93 4.03
C PRO A 126 9.45 -0.35 3.35
N TRP A 127 10.22 -1.42 3.55
CA TRP A 127 9.81 -2.78 3.24
C TRP A 127 9.36 -3.49 4.51
N VAL A 128 8.27 -4.24 4.42
CA VAL A 128 7.69 -4.99 5.55
C VAL A 128 7.28 -6.37 5.07
N LYS A 129 6.97 -7.28 5.99
CA LYS A 129 6.29 -8.52 5.62
C LYS A 129 4.89 -8.22 5.06
N SER A 130 4.44 -8.99 4.06
CA SER A 130 3.18 -8.72 3.37
C SER A 130 1.95 -8.79 4.27
N ASP A 131 1.96 -9.64 5.30
CA ASP A 131 0.93 -9.74 6.33
C ASP A 131 0.89 -8.51 7.27
N ALA A 132 2.06 -7.91 7.54
CA ALA A 132 2.21 -6.72 8.37
C ALA A 132 1.93 -5.40 7.62
N TYR A 133 1.69 -5.45 6.30
CA TYR A 133 1.63 -4.26 5.43
C TYR A 133 0.72 -3.15 5.94
N TRP A 134 -0.54 -3.48 6.29
CA TRP A 134 -1.52 -2.46 6.69
C TRP A 134 -1.25 -1.92 8.09
N ALA A 135 -0.90 -2.78 9.03
CA ALA A 135 -0.55 -2.38 10.38
C ALA A 135 0.67 -1.44 10.37
N ALA A 136 1.73 -1.81 9.64
CA ALA A 136 2.91 -0.96 9.51
C ALA A 136 2.58 0.36 8.80
N ARG A 137 1.77 0.33 7.73
CA ARG A 137 1.37 1.54 7.01
C ARG A 137 0.70 2.56 7.92
N TRP A 138 -0.31 2.14 8.69
CA TRP A 138 -1.10 3.05 9.52
C TRP A 138 -0.29 3.58 10.70
N ASP A 139 0.38 2.68 11.43
CA ASP A 139 1.16 3.07 12.59
C ASP A 139 2.33 3.99 12.22
N LEU A 140 3.01 3.74 11.08
CA LEU A 140 4.07 4.63 10.62
C LEU A 140 3.54 6.02 10.29
N GLN A 141 2.34 6.16 9.73
CA GLN A 141 1.77 7.49 9.46
C GLN A 141 1.55 8.28 10.75
N GLU A 142 1.03 7.63 11.80
CA GLU A 142 0.84 8.24 13.11
C GLU A 142 2.18 8.57 13.79
N LYS A 143 3.12 7.61 13.84
CA LYS A 143 4.47 7.81 14.39
C LYS A 143 5.21 8.95 13.68
N ILE A 144 5.14 9.03 12.36
CA ILE A 144 5.77 10.10 11.59
C ILE A 144 5.19 11.46 11.98
N LYS A 145 3.86 11.57 12.14
CA LYS A 145 3.23 12.82 12.57
C LYS A 145 3.72 13.25 13.95
N MET A 146 3.73 12.34 14.91
CA MET A 146 4.20 12.61 16.28
C MET A 146 5.68 13.01 16.28
N ALA A 147 6.53 12.27 15.56
CA ALA A 147 7.96 12.57 15.48
C ALA A 147 8.24 13.93 14.81
N PHE A 148 7.41 14.34 13.83
CA PHE A 148 7.52 15.67 13.23
C PHE A 148 7.19 16.76 14.25
N ASP A 149 6.13 16.59 15.03
CA ASP A 149 5.76 17.56 16.07
C ASP A 149 6.85 17.72 17.13
N GLU A 150 7.43 16.60 17.60
CA GLU A 150 8.51 16.60 18.59
C GLU A 150 9.78 17.31 18.11
N HIS A 151 10.04 17.28 16.80
CA HIS A 151 11.22 17.89 16.19
C HIS A 151 10.95 19.27 15.58
N GLY A 152 9.75 19.82 15.75
CA GLY A 152 9.35 21.12 15.22
C GLY A 152 9.23 21.17 13.69
N LEU A 153 9.05 20.01 13.04
CA LEU A 153 8.80 19.91 11.61
C LEU A 153 7.31 20.10 11.32
N THR A 154 7.00 20.88 10.30
CA THR A 154 5.64 21.30 9.98
C THR A 154 5.16 20.67 8.68
N LEU A 155 3.97 20.06 8.75
CA LEU A 155 3.24 19.65 7.56
C LEU A 155 2.47 20.88 7.03
N PRO A 156 2.46 21.11 5.70
CA PRO A 156 1.78 22.26 5.12
C PRO A 156 0.28 22.12 5.34
N LEU A 157 -0.34 23.18 5.89
CA LEU A 157 -1.78 23.30 5.98
C LEU A 157 -2.37 23.72 4.62
N PRO A 158 -3.63 23.39 4.31
CA PRO A 158 -4.30 23.94 3.15
C PRO A 158 -4.30 25.47 3.25
N GLN A 159 -3.67 26.17 2.30
CA GLN A 159 -3.80 27.62 2.21
C GLN A 159 -5.21 27.97 1.74
N LEU A 160 -5.98 28.70 2.55
CA LEU A 160 -7.17 29.40 2.07
C LEU A 160 -6.70 30.72 1.45
N GLU A 161 -6.61 30.77 0.12
CA GLU A 161 -6.43 32.05 -0.57
C GLU A 161 -7.67 32.92 -0.34
N VAL A 162 -7.61 33.83 0.63
CA VAL A 162 -8.59 34.91 0.74
C VAL A 162 -8.24 35.93 -0.36
N ARG A 163 -8.81 35.74 -1.55
CA ARG A 163 -8.83 36.79 -2.57
C ARG A 163 -9.70 37.94 -2.05
N SER A 164 -9.09 38.91 -1.38
CA SER A 164 -9.75 40.20 -1.13
C SER A 164 -9.84 40.95 -2.47
N SER A 165 -11.00 40.87 -3.13
CA SER A 165 -11.33 41.80 -4.22
C SER A 165 -11.47 43.19 -3.62
N ARG A 166 -10.46 44.05 -3.78
CA ARG A 166 -10.65 45.49 -3.56
C ARG A 166 -11.42 46.03 -4.77
N ALA A 167 -12.62 46.53 -4.49
CA ALA A 167 -13.38 47.42 -5.38
C ALA A 167 -12.73 48.82 -5.42
#